data_AF-A0A250XGT0-F1
#
_entry.id   AF-A0A250XGT0-F1
#
_cell.length_a   1.000
_cell.length_b   1.000
_cell.length_c   1.000
_cell.angle_alpha   90.00
_cell.angle_beta   90.00
_cell.angle_gamma   90.00
#
_symmetry.space_group_name_H-M   'P 1'
#
loop_
_entity.id
_entity.type
_entity.pdbx_description
1 polymer ?
#
loop_
_entity_poly.entity_id
_entity_poly.type
_entity_poly.pdbx_seq_one_letter_code
_entity_poly.pdbx_strand_id
1 'polypeptide(L)'
;MEDFDGAANASKAKVLPQTLLLDHVSPATRLLEKRRQMFEVQETLEAQKHDFNRKEEVFKRREEALKLKDLELQESLIRFSKFLQENDSKRARAEKKAADEVKSRLQKEKEIEQLTEVLEDLRNEKEKIHEVLEKNMRYQHYLENVLEVADEYQEVGDLLMRHATLLATNQDLKEHQRKCAELAEKIRTELQVYMKQKTDEILNLNNELARLKKELETYEGDALVQQAKKDHSLQVASQKTLEYGQVVLSTDNIFNRCRGRSKIAYPPESNPLQQLDVVGNYVSDLGAIIKAYRAEQQKKVSRDDS
;
A
#
# COMPACT_ATOMS: atom_id res chain seq x y z
N MET A 1 98.56 37.80 -30.24
CA MET A 1 99.53 38.29 -29.24
C MET A 1 100.92 37.96 -29.78
N GLU A 2 101.16 38.46 -31.00
CA GLU A 2 102.40 38.33 -31.76
C GLU A 2 103.05 39.71 -31.75
N ASP A 3 104.37 39.69 -31.52
CA ASP A 3 105.38 40.63 -31.97
C ASP A 3 105.21 42.11 -31.58
N PHE A 4 105.54 42.37 -30.31
CA PHE A 4 106.06 43.68 -29.91
C PHE A 4 107.57 43.69 -30.20
N ASP A 5 107.91 43.89 -31.47
CA ASP A 5 109.29 44.12 -31.90
C ASP A 5 109.75 45.48 -31.38
N GLY A 6 110.42 45.44 -30.23
CA GLY A 6 111.07 46.56 -29.60
C GLY A 6 112.34 46.95 -30.35
N ALA A 7 112.17 47.56 -31.53
CA ALA A 7 113.26 48.26 -32.21
C ALA A 7 113.51 49.61 -31.51
N ALA A 8 114.19 49.55 -30.36
CA ALA A 8 114.78 50.69 -29.67
C ALA A 8 115.86 51.32 -30.57
N ASN A 9 115.41 52.21 -31.44
CA ASN A 9 116.22 52.93 -32.39
C ASN A 9 117.00 54.05 -31.66
N ALA A 10 118.32 53.90 -31.67
CA ALA A 10 119.34 54.94 -31.60
C ALA A 10 119.44 55.79 -30.30
N SER A 11 120.31 55.35 -29.39
CA SER A 11 121.18 56.27 -28.64
C SER A 11 122.56 56.33 -29.34
N LYS A 12 122.60 56.72 -30.62
CA LYS A 12 123.85 57.24 -31.18
C LYS A 12 124.16 58.51 -30.38
N ALA A 13 125.14 58.43 -29.50
CA ALA A 13 125.66 59.55 -28.75
C ALA A 13 125.91 60.70 -29.74
N LYS A 14 125.12 61.77 -29.61
CA LYS A 14 125.30 63.03 -30.31
C LYS A 14 126.70 63.53 -30.00
N VAL A 15 127.62 63.39 -30.94
CA VAL A 15 128.88 64.14 -30.92
C VAL A 15 128.47 65.60 -31.11
N LEU A 16 128.32 66.32 -30.00
CA LEU A 16 128.31 67.78 -30.00
C LEU A 16 129.64 68.23 -30.62
N PRO A 17 129.65 69.22 -31.52
CA PRO A 17 130.88 69.64 -32.19
C PRO A 17 131.87 70.12 -31.13
N GLN A 18 132.91 69.31 -30.92
CA GLN A 18 133.98 69.59 -29.98
C GLN A 18 134.73 70.81 -30.48
N THR A 19 134.75 71.85 -29.65
CA THR A 19 135.30 73.17 -29.91
C THR A 19 136.80 73.06 -30.19
N LEU A 20 137.20 72.97 -31.46
CA LEU A 20 138.59 73.15 -31.87
C LEU A 20 138.95 74.63 -31.65
N LEU A 21 139.55 74.91 -30.49
CA LEU A 21 140.17 76.19 -30.16
C LEU A 21 141.41 76.40 -31.07
N LEU A 22 141.18 76.92 -32.26
CA LEU A 22 142.22 77.46 -33.15
C LEU A 22 142.53 78.90 -32.72
N ASP A 23 143.58 79.06 -31.91
CA ASP A 23 143.95 80.35 -31.29
C ASP A 23 144.69 81.33 -32.22
N HIS A 24 144.89 80.98 -33.50
CA HIS A 24 145.64 81.79 -34.47
C HIS A 24 145.00 81.88 -35.87
N VAL A 25 143.73 82.29 -35.97
CA VAL A 25 143.10 82.63 -37.26
C VAL A 25 142.17 83.85 -37.16
N SER A 26 142.12 84.66 -38.23
CA SER A 26 141.40 85.93 -38.38
C SER A 26 139.91 85.88 -37.97
N PRO A 27 139.31 86.96 -37.40
CA PRO A 27 137.89 87.03 -37.03
C PRO A 27 136.90 86.54 -38.11
N ALA A 28 137.27 86.65 -39.39
CA ALA A 28 136.47 86.18 -40.52
C ALA A 28 136.30 84.64 -40.57
N THR A 29 137.32 83.85 -40.23
CA THR A 29 137.24 82.37 -40.23
C THR A 29 136.49 81.84 -39.02
N ARG A 30 136.55 82.51 -37.85
CA ARG A 30 135.74 82.15 -36.68
C ARG A 30 134.24 82.39 -36.90
N LEU A 31 133.88 83.44 -37.65
CA LEU A 31 132.51 83.71 -38.08
C LEU A 31 132.00 82.65 -39.07
N LEU A 32 132.86 82.22 -40.00
CA LEU A 32 132.54 81.14 -40.96
C LEU A 32 132.34 79.79 -40.24
N GLU A 33 133.17 79.45 -39.27
CA GLU A 33 133.01 78.23 -38.46
C GLU A 33 131.72 78.29 -37.61
N LYS A 34 131.39 79.45 -37.02
CA LYS A 34 130.13 79.66 -36.31
C LYS A 34 128.91 79.59 -37.22
N ARG A 35 129.00 80.08 -38.46
CA ARG A 35 127.97 79.87 -39.50
C ARG A 35 127.85 78.40 -39.88
N ARG A 36 128.96 77.67 -40.03
CA ARG A 36 128.93 76.22 -40.30
C ARG A 36 128.26 75.45 -39.16
N GLN A 37 128.63 75.73 -37.90
CA GLN A 37 127.98 75.14 -36.73
C GLN A 37 126.49 75.51 -36.63
N MET A 38 126.12 76.75 -36.98
CA MET A 38 124.72 77.18 -37.02
C MET A 38 123.94 76.45 -38.12
N PHE A 39 124.53 76.27 -39.30
CA PHE A 39 123.94 75.48 -40.39
C PHE A 39 123.80 74.00 -40.03
N GLU A 40 124.80 73.41 -39.37
CA GLU A 40 124.75 72.01 -38.94
C GLU A 40 123.71 71.79 -37.82
N VAL A 41 123.59 72.73 -36.88
CA VAL A 41 122.50 72.74 -35.88
C VAL A 41 121.14 72.98 -36.53
N GLN A 42 121.07 73.84 -37.54
CA GLN A 42 119.83 74.13 -38.28
C GLN A 42 119.40 72.91 -39.12
N GLU A 43 120.32 72.25 -39.81
CA GLU A 43 120.09 71.04 -40.59
C GLU A 43 119.68 69.87 -39.69
N THR A 44 120.32 69.71 -38.53
CA THR A 44 119.90 68.69 -37.54
C THR A 44 118.56 69.02 -36.90
N LEU A 45 118.23 70.30 -36.68
CA LEU A 45 116.92 70.72 -36.20
C LEU A 45 115.82 70.51 -37.25
N GLU A 46 116.12 70.79 -38.53
CA GLU A 46 115.23 70.52 -39.66
C GLU A 46 115.01 69.01 -39.87
N ALA A 47 116.06 68.21 -39.76
CA ALA A 47 115.96 66.74 -39.76
C ALA A 47 115.10 66.22 -38.59
N GLN A 48 115.28 66.76 -37.38
CA GLN A 48 114.45 66.39 -36.22
C GLN A 48 112.99 66.83 -36.37
N LYS A 49 112.72 68.02 -36.94
CA LYS A 49 111.36 68.46 -37.27
C LYS A 49 110.72 67.55 -38.32
N HIS A 50 111.47 67.17 -39.34
CA HIS A 50 110.98 66.25 -40.37
C HIS A 50 110.67 64.86 -39.80
N ASP A 51 111.55 64.33 -38.93
CA ASP A 51 111.31 63.05 -38.24
C ASP A 51 110.12 63.11 -37.26
N PHE A 52 109.94 64.24 -36.57
CA PHE A 52 108.79 64.46 -35.70
C PHE A 52 107.49 64.51 -36.50
N ASN A 53 107.44 65.31 -37.57
CA ASN A 53 106.27 65.40 -38.45
C ASN A 53 105.93 64.03 -39.06
N ARG A 54 106.94 63.26 -39.47
CA ARG A 54 106.74 61.90 -39.99
C ARG A 54 106.14 60.96 -38.93
N LYS A 55 106.60 61.04 -37.69
CA LYS A 55 106.02 60.27 -36.57
C LYS A 55 104.61 60.73 -36.24
N GLU A 56 104.35 62.04 -36.26
CA GLU A 56 103.03 62.64 -36.04
C GLU A 56 102.02 62.16 -37.10
N GLU A 57 102.41 62.14 -38.38
CA GLU A 57 101.58 61.58 -39.45
C GLU A 57 101.26 60.09 -39.24
N VAL A 58 102.24 59.29 -38.80
CA VAL A 58 102.03 57.87 -38.51
C VAL A 58 101.08 57.67 -37.34
N PHE A 59 101.24 58.46 -36.26
CA PHE A 59 100.33 58.41 -35.11
C PHE A 59 98.92 58.85 -35.49
N LYS A 60 98.79 59.92 -36.29
CA LYS A 60 97.49 60.41 -36.76
C LYS A 60 96.78 59.38 -37.62
N ARG A 61 97.48 58.73 -38.56
CA ARG A 61 96.94 57.61 -39.35
C ARG A 61 96.53 56.43 -38.47
N ARG A 62 97.32 56.11 -37.43
CA ARG A 62 97.00 55.04 -36.49
C ARG A 62 95.80 55.37 -35.61
N GLU A 63 95.67 56.62 -35.16
CA GLU A 63 94.51 57.12 -34.42
C GLU A 63 93.24 57.08 -35.27
N GLU A 64 93.31 57.54 -36.52
CA GLU A 64 92.21 57.47 -37.49
C GLU A 64 91.79 56.01 -37.77
N ALA A 65 92.76 55.11 -37.95
CA ALA A 65 92.48 53.68 -38.14
C ALA A 65 91.85 53.02 -36.89
N LEU A 66 92.27 53.42 -35.69
CA LEU A 66 91.67 52.94 -34.44
C LEU A 66 90.24 53.47 -34.27
N LYS A 67 89.98 54.74 -34.58
CA LYS A 67 88.62 55.32 -34.57
C LYS A 67 87.70 54.60 -35.55
N LEU A 68 88.19 54.27 -36.75
CA LEU A 68 87.40 53.53 -37.73
C LEU A 68 87.05 52.12 -37.23
N LYS A 69 88.01 51.41 -36.63
CA LYS A 69 87.76 50.09 -36.02
C LYS A 69 86.81 50.16 -34.83
N ASP A 70 86.90 51.19 -34.00
CA ASP A 70 85.98 51.38 -32.88
C ASP A 70 84.55 51.64 -33.39
N LEU A 71 84.39 52.46 -34.42
CA LEU A 71 83.09 52.71 -35.05
C LEU A 71 82.50 51.42 -35.66
N GLU A 72 83.32 50.63 -36.35
CA GLU A 72 82.90 49.34 -36.93
C GLU A 72 82.47 48.34 -35.83
N LEU A 73 83.21 48.30 -34.72
CA LEU A 73 82.84 47.48 -33.56
C LEU A 73 81.52 47.95 -32.94
N GLN A 74 81.32 49.25 -32.74
CA GLN A 74 80.07 49.80 -32.24
C GLN A 74 78.89 49.46 -33.17
N GLU A 75 79.04 49.62 -34.49
CA GLU A 75 78.02 49.22 -35.47
C GLU A 75 77.73 47.71 -35.46
N SER A 76 78.77 46.88 -35.30
CA SER A 76 78.61 45.43 -35.18
C SER A 76 77.83 45.04 -33.93
N LEU A 77 78.06 45.76 -32.81
CA LEU A 77 77.42 45.50 -31.52
C LEU A 77 75.95 45.94 -31.53
N ILE A 78 75.63 47.05 -32.18
CA ILE A 78 74.24 47.48 -32.44
C ILE A 78 73.52 46.45 -33.33
N ARG A 79 74.15 46.00 -34.42
CA ARG A 79 73.58 44.97 -35.29
C ARG A 79 73.33 43.65 -34.54
N PHE A 80 74.28 43.22 -33.71
CA PHE A 80 74.16 42.00 -32.94
C PHE A 80 73.06 42.10 -31.88
N SER A 81 72.98 43.24 -31.18
CA SER A 81 71.91 43.51 -30.22
C SER A 81 70.53 43.50 -30.88
N LYS A 82 70.40 44.11 -32.07
CA LYS A 82 69.17 44.06 -32.87
C LYS A 82 68.83 42.64 -33.31
N PHE A 83 69.82 41.88 -33.77
CA PHE A 83 69.63 40.47 -34.16
C PHE A 83 69.16 39.61 -32.99
N LEU A 84 69.77 39.76 -31.80
CA LEU A 84 69.35 39.06 -30.58
C LEU A 84 67.91 39.41 -30.22
N GLN A 85 67.55 40.70 -30.21
CA GLN A 85 66.20 41.15 -29.90
C GLN A 85 65.16 40.61 -30.90
N GLU A 86 65.48 40.61 -32.19
CA GLU A 86 64.61 40.05 -33.22
C GLU A 86 64.48 38.52 -33.12
N ASN A 87 65.58 37.82 -32.78
CA ASN A 87 65.57 36.37 -32.59
C ASN A 87 64.77 35.98 -31.36
N ASP A 88 64.99 36.64 -30.22
CA ASP A 88 64.21 36.46 -28.99
C ASP A 88 62.73 36.76 -29.24
N SER A 89 62.41 37.80 -30.01
CA SER A 89 61.03 38.10 -30.42
C SER A 89 60.41 37.01 -31.30
N LYS A 90 61.19 36.39 -32.21
CA LYS A 90 60.74 35.26 -33.05
C LYS A 90 60.53 34.01 -32.20
N ARG A 91 61.47 33.71 -31.30
CA ARG A 91 61.41 32.60 -30.35
C ARG A 91 60.19 32.73 -29.43
N ALA A 92 59.99 33.88 -28.79
CA ALA A 92 58.86 34.13 -27.92
C ALA A 92 57.51 34.01 -28.66
N ARG A 93 57.42 34.48 -29.92
CA ARG A 93 56.21 34.28 -30.74
C ARG A 93 55.97 32.81 -31.07
N ALA A 94 57.01 32.05 -31.42
CA ALA A 94 56.90 30.63 -31.70
C ALA A 94 56.50 29.83 -30.45
N GLU A 95 57.11 30.12 -29.30
CA GLU A 95 56.79 29.52 -28.00
C GLU A 95 55.34 29.83 -27.60
N LYS A 96 54.90 31.09 -27.75
CA LYS A 96 53.50 31.47 -27.48
C LYS A 96 52.53 30.73 -28.40
N LYS A 97 52.82 30.67 -29.70
CA LYS A 97 51.96 29.97 -30.67
C LYS A 97 51.86 28.47 -30.34
N ALA A 98 52.98 27.83 -29.99
CA ALA A 98 52.99 26.44 -29.57
C ALA A 98 52.18 26.23 -28.28
N ALA A 99 52.29 27.12 -27.29
CA ALA A 99 51.51 27.06 -26.07
C ALA A 99 50.00 27.22 -26.33
N ASP A 100 49.61 28.16 -27.19
CA ASP A 100 48.22 28.39 -27.58
C ASP A 100 47.64 27.18 -28.34
N GLU A 101 48.42 26.57 -29.24
CA GLU A 101 48.04 25.34 -29.96
C GLU A 101 47.88 24.15 -29.01
N VAL A 102 48.79 23.95 -28.05
CA VAL A 102 48.67 22.90 -27.04
C VAL A 102 47.43 23.11 -26.17
N LYS A 103 47.16 24.34 -25.73
CA LYS A 103 45.95 24.67 -24.96
C LYS A 103 44.69 24.39 -25.77
N SER A 104 44.65 24.78 -27.05
CA SER A 104 43.51 24.49 -27.92
C SER A 104 43.32 22.99 -28.16
N ARG A 105 44.41 22.21 -28.28
CA ARG A 105 44.34 20.76 -28.43
C ARG A 105 43.74 20.11 -27.18
N LEU A 106 44.22 20.46 -25.99
CA LEU A 106 43.72 19.94 -24.71
C LEU A 106 42.24 20.26 -24.50
N GLN A 107 41.79 21.46 -24.89
CA GLN A 107 40.37 21.84 -24.82
C GLN A 107 39.51 20.93 -25.71
N LYS A 108 39.95 20.67 -26.95
CA LYS A 108 39.25 19.79 -27.89
C LYS A 108 39.29 18.33 -27.46
N GLU A 109 40.40 17.86 -26.90
CA GLU A 109 40.51 16.50 -26.35
C GLU A 109 39.48 16.28 -25.24
N LYS A 110 39.31 17.25 -24.33
CA LYS A 110 38.29 17.19 -23.29
C LYS A 110 36.86 17.22 -23.86
N GLU A 111 36.62 18.02 -24.88
CA GLU A 111 35.31 18.07 -25.57
C GLU A 111 35.00 16.73 -26.27
N ILE A 112 35.99 16.11 -26.91
CA ILE A 112 35.86 14.78 -27.52
C ILE A 112 35.53 13.73 -26.45
N GLU A 113 36.22 13.76 -25.31
CA GLU A 113 35.96 12.84 -24.20
C GLU A 113 34.51 12.97 -23.70
N GLN A 114 34.06 14.21 -23.44
CA GLN A 114 32.69 14.50 -23.00
C GLN A 114 31.64 14.05 -24.03
N LEU A 115 31.85 14.34 -25.32
CA LEU A 115 30.93 13.93 -26.37
C LEU A 115 30.92 12.42 -26.57
N THR A 116 32.05 11.74 -26.33
CA THR A 116 32.14 10.28 -26.43
C THR A 116 31.33 9.60 -25.33
N GLU A 117 31.41 10.10 -24.10
CA GLU A 117 30.60 9.63 -22.97
C GLU A 117 29.09 9.78 -23.26
N VAL A 118 28.67 10.97 -23.71
CA VAL A 118 27.26 11.22 -24.08
C VAL A 118 26.79 10.31 -25.22
N LEU A 119 27.65 10.05 -26.21
CA LEU A 119 27.32 9.13 -27.31
C LEU A 119 27.15 7.69 -26.83
N GLU A 120 27.96 7.25 -25.87
CA GLU A 120 27.86 5.91 -25.29
C GLU A 120 26.58 5.77 -24.46
N ASP A 121 26.24 6.78 -23.66
CA ASP A 121 24.98 6.82 -22.91
C ASP A 121 23.75 6.74 -23.82
N LEU A 122 23.73 7.56 -24.88
CA LEU A 122 22.63 7.54 -25.86
C LEU A 122 22.53 6.21 -26.60
N ARG A 123 23.67 5.54 -26.88
CA ARG A 123 23.66 4.19 -27.49
C ARG A 123 23.07 3.17 -26.54
N ASN A 124 23.46 3.21 -25.27
CA ASN A 124 22.93 2.32 -24.24
C ASN A 124 21.43 2.54 -24.02
N GLU A 125 20.96 3.80 -24.02
CA GLU A 125 19.53 4.12 -23.93
C GLU A 125 18.76 3.61 -25.15
N LYS A 126 19.29 3.84 -26.36
CA LYS A 126 18.70 3.32 -27.60
C LYS A 126 18.56 1.79 -27.56
N GLU A 127 19.59 1.08 -27.12
CA GLU A 127 19.58 -0.38 -27.05
C GLU A 127 18.53 -0.89 -26.06
N LYS A 128 18.45 -0.28 -24.86
CA LYS A 128 17.40 -0.58 -23.87
C LYS A 128 15.99 -0.36 -24.43
N ILE A 129 15.76 0.77 -25.09
CA ILE A 129 14.45 1.09 -25.70
C ILE A 129 14.14 0.08 -26.81
N HIS A 130 15.12 -0.28 -27.63
CA HIS A 130 14.96 -1.25 -28.70
C HIS A 130 14.61 -2.64 -28.16
N GLU A 131 15.26 -3.10 -27.10
CA GLU A 131 14.89 -4.38 -26.46
C GLU A 131 13.45 -4.37 -25.93
N VAL A 132 13.01 -3.27 -25.31
CA VAL A 132 11.63 -3.13 -24.81
C VAL A 132 10.65 -3.12 -25.98
N LEU A 133 10.99 -2.42 -27.08
CA LEU A 133 10.17 -2.38 -28.29
C LEU A 133 10.01 -3.78 -28.89
N GLU A 134 11.10 -4.52 -29.10
CA GLU A 134 11.08 -5.90 -29.62
C GLU A 134 10.23 -6.82 -28.74
N LYS A 135 10.37 -6.71 -27.41
CA LYS A 135 9.53 -7.46 -26.45
C LYS A 135 8.05 -7.08 -26.53
N ASN A 136 7.71 -5.88 -26.96
CA ASN A 136 6.33 -5.41 -27.07
C ASN A 136 5.72 -5.66 -28.47
N MET A 137 6.55 -5.66 -29.51
CA MET A 137 6.14 -5.90 -30.90
C MET A 137 5.38 -7.21 -31.08
N ARG A 138 5.76 -8.27 -30.36
CA ARG A 138 5.02 -9.55 -30.37
C ARG A 138 3.56 -9.41 -29.91
N TYR A 139 3.27 -8.51 -28.96
CA TYR A 139 1.90 -8.27 -28.49
C TYR A 139 1.11 -7.45 -29.50
N GLN A 140 1.75 -6.44 -30.10
CA GLN A 140 1.15 -5.69 -31.18
C GLN A 140 0.79 -6.60 -32.35
N HIS A 141 1.74 -7.41 -32.84
CA HIS A 141 1.51 -8.36 -33.93
C HIS A 141 0.41 -9.38 -33.59
N TYR A 142 0.39 -9.89 -32.34
CA TYR A 142 -0.70 -10.75 -31.89
C TYR A 142 -2.07 -10.04 -31.96
N LEU A 143 -2.17 -8.80 -31.48
CA LEU A 143 -3.42 -8.04 -31.50
C LEU A 143 -3.86 -7.67 -32.93
N GLU A 144 -2.92 -7.37 -33.81
CA GLU A 144 -3.17 -7.17 -35.24
C GLU A 144 -3.72 -8.45 -35.88
N ASN A 145 -3.13 -9.62 -35.61
CA ASN A 145 -3.64 -10.91 -36.10
C ASN A 145 -5.05 -11.21 -35.55
N VAL A 146 -5.34 -10.84 -34.30
CA VAL A 146 -6.69 -10.96 -33.72
C VAL A 146 -7.68 -10.04 -34.45
N LEU A 147 -7.25 -8.81 -34.77
CA LEU A 147 -8.05 -7.84 -35.53
C LEU A 147 -8.38 -8.34 -36.94
N GLU A 148 -7.45 -9.04 -37.61
CA GLU A 148 -7.69 -9.65 -38.92
C GLU A 148 -8.82 -10.71 -38.90
N VAL A 149 -8.98 -11.41 -37.77
CA VAL A 149 -10.02 -12.43 -37.60
C VAL A 149 -11.33 -11.83 -37.07
N ALA A 150 -11.24 -10.79 -36.23
CA ALA A 150 -12.38 -10.14 -35.60
C ALA A 150 -12.84 -8.93 -36.43
N ASP A 151 -13.74 -9.18 -37.37
CA ASP A 151 -14.32 -8.19 -38.30
C ASP A 151 -15.15 -7.08 -37.62
N GLU A 152 -15.51 -7.26 -36.35
CA GLU A 152 -16.26 -6.31 -35.54
C GLU A 152 -15.46 -5.07 -35.08
N TYR A 153 -14.12 -5.10 -35.15
CA TYR A 153 -13.24 -4.04 -34.63
C TYR A 153 -12.34 -3.48 -35.74
N GLN A 154 -12.10 -2.17 -35.72
CA GLN A 154 -11.33 -1.48 -36.77
C GLN A 154 -9.89 -1.22 -36.33
N GLU A 155 -9.67 -0.99 -35.04
CA GLU A 155 -8.34 -0.75 -34.49
C GLU A 155 -8.06 -1.65 -33.27
N VAL A 156 -6.78 -1.93 -33.01
CA VAL A 156 -6.35 -2.61 -31.77
C VAL A 156 -6.83 -1.86 -30.52
N GLY A 157 -6.94 -0.53 -30.60
CA GLY A 157 -7.51 0.28 -29.52
C GLY A 157 -8.95 -0.12 -29.17
N ASP A 158 -9.78 -0.44 -30.16
CA ASP A 158 -11.16 -0.85 -29.94
C ASP A 158 -11.24 -2.18 -29.19
N LEU A 159 -10.39 -3.15 -29.57
CA LEU A 159 -10.27 -4.44 -28.88
C LEU A 159 -9.88 -4.26 -27.41
N LEU A 160 -8.91 -3.39 -27.13
CA LEU A 160 -8.46 -3.12 -25.77
C LEU A 160 -9.54 -2.42 -24.93
N MET A 161 -10.23 -1.44 -25.50
CA MET A 161 -11.34 -0.75 -24.84
C MET A 161 -12.51 -1.70 -24.56
N ARG A 162 -12.83 -2.57 -25.51
CA ARG A 162 -13.84 -3.61 -25.33
C ARG A 162 -13.44 -4.58 -24.23
N HIS A 163 -12.21 -5.09 -24.26
CA HIS A 163 -11.68 -5.98 -23.24
C HIS A 163 -11.72 -5.33 -21.86
N ALA A 164 -11.30 -4.06 -21.72
CA ALA A 164 -11.35 -3.33 -20.47
C ALA A 164 -12.78 -3.20 -19.93
N THR A 165 -13.74 -2.88 -20.80
CA THR A 165 -15.15 -2.80 -20.45
C THR A 165 -15.70 -4.16 -20.01
N LEU A 166 -15.38 -5.24 -20.75
CA LEU A 166 -15.79 -6.60 -20.40
C LEU A 166 -15.18 -7.06 -19.09
N LEU A 167 -13.92 -6.72 -18.82
CA LEU A 167 -13.25 -7.05 -17.57
C LEU A 167 -13.90 -6.32 -16.38
N ALA A 168 -14.17 -5.02 -16.51
CA ALA A 168 -14.86 -4.23 -15.48
C ALA A 168 -16.27 -4.77 -15.22
N THR A 169 -17.08 -4.95 -16.27
CA THR A 169 -18.43 -5.52 -16.12
C THR A 169 -18.41 -6.94 -15.55
N ASN A 170 -17.46 -7.80 -15.94
CA ASN A 170 -17.33 -9.14 -15.36
C ASN A 170 -17.01 -9.08 -13.85
N GLN A 171 -16.16 -8.14 -13.43
CA GLN A 171 -15.87 -7.92 -12.01
C GLN A 171 -17.13 -7.48 -11.25
N ASP A 172 -17.88 -6.52 -11.78
CA ASP A 172 -19.13 -6.04 -11.19
C ASP A 172 -20.16 -7.17 -11.08
N LEU A 173 -20.33 -7.97 -12.13
CA LEU A 173 -21.25 -9.12 -12.14
C LEU A 173 -20.84 -10.18 -11.11
N LYS A 174 -19.54 -10.48 -11.00
CA LYS A 174 -19.04 -11.43 -9.99
C LYS A 174 -19.28 -10.93 -8.57
N GLU A 175 -19.06 -9.65 -8.32
CA GLU A 175 -19.33 -9.07 -7.01
C GLU A 175 -20.83 -9.09 -6.68
N HIS A 176 -21.67 -8.72 -7.64
CA HIS A 176 -23.12 -8.78 -7.48
C HIS A 176 -23.60 -10.21 -7.23
N GLN A 177 -23.11 -11.18 -8.00
CA GLN A 177 -23.43 -12.59 -7.79
C GLN A 177 -23.02 -13.08 -6.40
N ARG A 178 -21.82 -12.70 -5.91
CA ARG A 178 -21.37 -13.01 -4.56
C ARG A 178 -22.34 -12.45 -3.51
N LYS A 179 -22.69 -11.17 -3.61
CA LYS A 179 -23.64 -10.51 -2.69
C LYS A 179 -25.02 -11.20 -2.70
N CYS A 180 -25.54 -11.51 -3.88
CA CYS A 180 -26.81 -12.24 -4.00
C CYS A 180 -26.75 -13.63 -3.38
N ALA A 181 -25.66 -14.37 -3.58
CA ALA A 181 -25.48 -15.69 -2.99
C ALA A 181 -25.41 -15.63 -1.46
N GLU A 182 -24.69 -14.66 -0.90
CA GLU A 182 -24.64 -14.41 0.55
C GLU A 182 -26.02 -14.07 1.12
N LEU A 183 -26.79 -13.21 0.45
CA LEU A 183 -28.16 -12.87 0.88
C LEU A 183 -29.10 -14.06 0.79
N ALA A 184 -29.03 -14.86 -0.29
CA ALA A 184 -29.84 -16.05 -0.45
C ALA A 184 -29.55 -17.08 0.66
N GLU A 185 -28.28 -17.26 1.03
CA GLU A 185 -27.92 -18.18 2.11
C GLU A 185 -28.38 -17.67 3.49
N LYS A 186 -28.30 -16.36 3.74
CA LYS A 186 -28.89 -15.75 4.95
C LYS A 186 -30.39 -16.00 5.04
N ILE A 187 -31.14 -15.73 3.96
CA ILE A 187 -32.59 -15.96 3.94
C ILE A 187 -32.91 -17.45 4.10
N ARG A 188 -32.13 -18.34 3.46
CA ARG A 188 -32.31 -19.80 3.59
C ARG A 188 -32.12 -20.26 5.04
N THR A 189 -31.07 -19.79 5.71
CA THR A 189 -30.81 -20.12 7.11
C THR A 189 -31.88 -19.57 8.05
N GLU A 190 -32.31 -18.31 7.86
CA GLU A 190 -33.41 -17.71 8.62
C GLU A 190 -34.72 -18.50 8.45
N LEU A 191 -35.06 -18.88 7.21
CA LEU A 191 -36.24 -19.68 6.92
C LEU A 191 -36.17 -21.06 7.59
N GLN A 192 -35.01 -21.72 7.56
CA GLN A 192 -34.83 -23.02 8.21
C GLN A 192 -35.03 -22.93 9.73
N VAL A 193 -34.49 -21.87 10.36
CA VAL A 193 -34.71 -21.61 11.79
C VAL A 193 -36.19 -21.38 12.09
N TYR A 194 -36.85 -20.53 11.30
CA TYR A 194 -38.27 -20.24 11.46
C TYR A 194 -39.14 -21.50 11.30
N MET A 195 -38.89 -22.31 10.27
CA MET A 195 -39.60 -23.57 10.05
C MET A 195 -39.43 -24.53 11.23
N LYS A 196 -38.21 -24.66 11.77
CA LYS A 196 -37.97 -25.49 12.95
C LYS A 196 -38.76 -24.99 14.15
N GLN A 197 -38.69 -23.68 14.43
CA GLN A 197 -39.45 -23.06 15.53
C GLN A 197 -40.96 -23.31 15.41
N LYS A 198 -41.52 -23.15 14.21
CA LYS A 198 -42.95 -23.41 13.97
C LYS A 198 -43.33 -24.88 14.06
N THR A 199 -42.44 -25.77 13.63
CA THR A 199 -42.64 -27.21 13.80
C THR A 199 -42.66 -27.60 15.28
N ASP A 200 -41.72 -27.05 16.07
CA ASP A 200 -41.66 -27.27 17.51
C ASP A 200 -42.90 -26.69 18.21
N GLU A 201 -43.39 -25.52 17.79
CA GLU A 201 -44.61 -24.90 18.30
C GLU A 201 -45.85 -25.77 18.02
N ILE A 202 -45.99 -26.29 16.80
CA ILE A 202 -47.09 -27.21 16.43
C ILE A 202 -47.03 -28.48 17.28
N LEU A 203 -45.84 -29.05 17.50
CA LEU A 203 -45.68 -30.24 18.34
C LEU A 203 -46.14 -29.95 19.79
N ASN A 204 -45.74 -28.81 20.35
CA ASN A 204 -46.15 -28.41 21.70
C ASN A 204 -47.67 -28.21 21.81
N LEU A 205 -48.29 -27.54 20.83
CA LEU A 205 -49.74 -27.37 20.78
C LEU A 205 -50.48 -28.70 20.64
N ASN A 206 -49.96 -29.63 19.83
CA ASN A 206 -50.55 -30.97 19.69
C ASN A 206 -50.47 -31.78 20.99
N ASN A 207 -49.35 -31.68 21.72
CA ASN A 207 -49.20 -32.33 23.03
C ASN A 207 -50.20 -31.74 24.04
N GLU A 208 -50.36 -30.43 24.06
CA GLU A 208 -51.32 -29.75 24.93
C GLU A 208 -52.76 -30.13 24.58
N LEU A 209 -53.10 -30.18 23.29
CA LEU A 209 -54.41 -30.61 22.80
C LEU A 209 -54.69 -32.07 23.21
N ALA A 210 -53.70 -32.97 23.12
CA ALA A 210 -53.85 -34.34 23.58
C ALA A 210 -54.08 -34.43 25.09
N ARG A 211 -53.39 -33.60 25.89
CA ARG A 211 -53.60 -33.50 27.34
C ARG A 211 -55.02 -33.05 27.66
N LEU A 212 -55.47 -31.96 27.04
CA LEU A 212 -56.81 -31.40 27.26
C LEU A 212 -57.92 -32.36 26.82
N LYS A 213 -57.74 -33.09 25.70
CA LYS A 213 -58.67 -34.14 25.28
C LYS A 213 -58.79 -35.25 26.32
N LYS A 214 -57.66 -35.72 26.86
CA LYS A 214 -57.65 -36.75 27.90
C LYS A 214 -58.38 -36.26 29.16
N GLU A 215 -58.13 -35.01 29.58
CA GLU A 215 -58.84 -34.42 30.72
C GLU A 215 -60.36 -34.35 30.45
N LEU A 216 -60.76 -33.92 29.27
CA LEU A 216 -62.17 -33.88 28.86
C LEU A 216 -62.80 -35.29 28.90
N GLU A 217 -62.16 -36.29 28.32
CA GLU A 217 -62.65 -37.68 28.35
C GLU A 217 -62.78 -38.21 29.78
N THR A 218 -61.87 -37.84 30.69
CA THR A 218 -61.99 -38.20 32.12
C THR A 218 -63.18 -37.52 32.78
N TYR A 219 -63.40 -36.23 32.54
CA TYR A 219 -64.55 -35.52 33.09
C TYR A 219 -65.88 -36.03 32.52
N GLU A 220 -65.93 -36.36 31.23
CA GLU A 220 -67.11 -36.98 30.60
C GLU A 220 -67.39 -38.37 31.20
N GLY A 221 -66.37 -39.19 31.40
CA GLY A 221 -66.48 -40.49 32.07
C GLY A 221 -67.02 -40.36 33.50
N ASP A 222 -66.48 -39.43 34.28
CA ASP A 222 -66.97 -39.16 35.64
C ASP A 222 -68.41 -38.65 35.64
N ALA A 223 -68.77 -37.76 34.70
CA ALA A 223 -70.13 -37.26 34.56
C ALA A 223 -71.13 -38.38 34.25
N LEU A 224 -70.78 -39.32 33.35
CA LEU A 224 -71.60 -40.49 33.04
C LEU A 224 -71.79 -41.39 34.27
N VAL A 225 -70.74 -41.62 35.07
CA VAL A 225 -70.84 -42.40 36.31
C VAL A 225 -71.76 -41.72 37.33
N GLN A 226 -71.64 -40.40 37.51
CA GLN A 226 -72.52 -39.65 38.41
C GLN A 226 -73.97 -39.64 37.92
N GLN A 227 -74.18 -39.53 36.61
CA GLN A 227 -75.50 -39.61 36.00
C GLN A 227 -76.15 -40.98 36.23
N ALA A 228 -75.41 -42.07 36.04
CA ALA A 228 -75.90 -43.43 36.31
C ALA A 228 -76.25 -43.63 37.80
N LYS A 229 -75.44 -43.10 38.73
CA LYS A 229 -75.74 -43.14 40.18
C LYS A 229 -77.01 -42.37 40.50
N LYS A 230 -77.19 -41.19 39.91
CA LYS A 230 -78.40 -40.37 40.06
C LYS A 230 -79.63 -41.11 39.54
N ASP A 231 -79.56 -41.70 38.34
CA ASP A 231 -80.67 -42.43 37.73
C ASP A 231 -81.04 -43.67 38.55
N HIS A 232 -80.05 -44.41 39.05
CA HIS A 232 -80.28 -45.53 39.95
C HIS A 232 -80.96 -45.08 41.26
N SER A 233 -80.46 -44.00 41.88
CA SER A 233 -81.06 -43.44 43.10
C SER A 233 -82.50 -42.99 42.86
N LEU A 234 -82.77 -42.36 41.71
CA LEU A 234 -84.10 -41.93 41.30
C LEU A 234 -85.03 -43.14 41.06
N GLN A 235 -84.53 -44.20 40.41
CA GLN A 235 -85.29 -45.44 40.21
C GLN A 235 -85.65 -46.10 41.55
N VAL A 236 -84.69 -46.19 42.48
CA VAL A 236 -84.93 -46.70 43.83
C VAL A 236 -85.96 -45.85 44.58
N ALA A 237 -85.86 -44.52 44.49
CA ALA A 237 -86.84 -43.61 45.10
C ALA A 237 -88.23 -43.77 44.48
N SER A 238 -88.33 -43.89 43.16
CA SER A 238 -89.58 -44.13 42.43
C SER A 238 -90.21 -45.46 42.81
N GLN A 239 -89.43 -46.54 42.88
CA GLN A 239 -89.89 -47.86 43.30
C GLN A 239 -90.43 -47.84 44.74
N LYS A 240 -89.70 -47.21 45.68
CA LYS A 240 -90.19 -47.04 47.06
C LYS A 240 -91.47 -46.22 47.13
N THR A 241 -91.59 -45.18 46.29
CA THR A 241 -92.82 -44.36 46.19
C THR A 241 -93.99 -45.18 45.66
N LEU A 242 -93.75 -46.04 44.66
CA LEU A 242 -94.76 -46.96 44.12
C LEU A 242 -95.19 -48.00 45.16
N GLU A 243 -94.24 -48.66 45.84
CA GLU A 243 -94.51 -49.63 46.91
C GLU A 243 -95.32 -48.99 48.04
N TYR A 244 -94.92 -47.79 48.47
CA TYR A 244 -95.69 -47.00 49.44
C TYR A 244 -97.13 -46.77 48.95
N GLY A 245 -97.30 -46.32 47.70
CA GLY A 245 -98.62 -46.13 47.10
C GLY A 245 -99.45 -47.42 47.01
N GLN A 246 -98.83 -48.55 46.68
CA GLN A 246 -99.50 -49.86 46.65
C GLN A 246 -99.94 -50.33 48.04
N VAL A 247 -99.09 -50.13 49.06
CA VAL A 247 -99.44 -50.44 50.46
C VAL A 247 -100.61 -49.57 50.91
N VAL A 248 -100.58 -48.26 50.61
CA VAL A 248 -101.69 -47.34 50.90
C VAL A 248 -102.99 -47.80 50.24
N LEU A 249 -102.97 -48.09 48.94
CA LEU A 249 -104.16 -48.53 48.19
C LEU A 249 -104.69 -49.88 48.66
N SER A 250 -103.81 -50.84 48.96
CA SER A 250 -104.20 -52.16 49.45
C SER A 250 -104.82 -52.06 50.84
N THR A 251 -104.23 -51.24 51.70
CA THR A 251 -104.74 -50.93 53.02
C THR A 251 -106.14 -50.32 52.93
N ASP A 252 -106.30 -49.31 52.08
CA ASP A 252 -107.58 -48.64 51.87
C ASP A 252 -108.64 -49.63 51.34
N ASN A 253 -108.27 -50.50 50.40
CA ASN A 253 -109.15 -51.55 49.89
C ASN A 253 -109.61 -52.54 50.98
N ILE A 254 -108.68 -53.04 51.79
CA ILE A 254 -108.99 -53.99 52.86
C ILE A 254 -109.83 -53.30 53.95
N PHE A 255 -109.46 -52.09 54.35
CA PHE A 255 -110.22 -51.26 55.28
C PHE A 255 -111.66 -51.07 54.82
N ASN A 256 -111.87 -50.70 53.55
CA ASN A 256 -113.20 -50.55 52.97
C ASN A 256 -113.98 -51.88 52.94
N ARG A 257 -113.32 -53.03 52.67
CA ARG A 257 -113.97 -54.35 52.75
C ARG A 257 -114.34 -54.74 54.19
N CYS A 258 -113.48 -54.47 55.17
CA CYS A 258 -113.77 -54.69 56.59
C CYS A 258 -114.95 -53.82 57.03
N ARG A 259 -114.95 -52.53 56.66
CA ARG A 259 -116.05 -51.60 56.95
C ARG A 259 -117.37 -52.04 56.32
N GLY A 260 -117.35 -52.57 55.10
CA GLY A 260 -118.55 -53.05 54.42
C GLY A 260 -119.13 -54.36 54.98
N ARG A 261 -118.32 -55.20 55.65
CA ARG A 261 -118.76 -56.48 56.23
C ARG A 261 -119.01 -56.42 57.74
N SER A 262 -118.47 -55.41 58.41
CA SER A 262 -118.68 -55.21 59.83
C SER A 262 -120.09 -54.70 60.11
N LYS A 263 -120.67 -55.16 61.21
CA LYS A 263 -121.91 -54.59 61.77
C LYS A 263 -121.64 -53.34 62.62
N ILE A 264 -120.36 -53.01 62.85
CA ILE A 264 -119.90 -51.82 63.58
C ILE A 264 -119.46 -50.77 62.55
N ALA A 265 -119.98 -49.55 62.69
CA ALA A 265 -119.57 -48.43 61.85
C ALA A 265 -118.18 -47.94 62.25
N TYR A 266 -117.23 -47.97 61.32
CA TYR A 266 -115.91 -47.37 61.49
C TYR A 266 -115.85 -45.99 60.79
N PRO A 267 -115.25 -44.96 61.40
CA PRO A 267 -115.12 -43.64 60.78
C PRO A 267 -114.26 -43.69 59.50
N PRO A 268 -114.50 -42.81 58.50
CA PRO A 268 -113.64 -42.71 57.34
C PRO A 268 -112.27 -42.16 57.76
N GLU A 269 -111.24 -43.00 57.66
CA GLU A 269 -109.87 -42.63 57.99
C GLU A 269 -109.03 -42.62 56.72
N SER A 270 -108.14 -41.65 56.55
CA SER A 270 -107.30 -41.53 55.35
C SER A 270 -105.85 -41.96 55.61
N ASN A 271 -105.45 -42.09 56.88
CA ASN A 271 -104.12 -42.55 57.24
C ASN A 271 -104.04 -44.09 57.17
N PRO A 272 -103.16 -44.67 56.31
CA PRO A 272 -103.02 -46.12 56.16
C PRO A 272 -102.72 -46.86 57.45
N LEU A 273 -101.93 -46.28 58.36
CA LEU A 273 -101.60 -46.96 59.63
C LEU A 273 -102.85 -47.15 60.50
N GLN A 274 -103.67 -46.10 60.59
CA GLN A 274 -104.91 -46.15 61.37
C GLN A 274 -105.97 -47.04 60.69
N GLN A 275 -106.00 -47.06 59.36
CA GLN A 275 -106.80 -48.02 58.61
C GLN A 275 -106.39 -49.48 58.90
N LEU A 276 -105.09 -49.78 58.94
CA LEU A 276 -104.57 -51.11 59.29
C LEU A 276 -104.91 -51.52 60.73
N ASP A 277 -104.87 -50.59 61.69
CA ASP A 277 -105.27 -50.88 63.07
C ASP A 277 -106.73 -51.34 63.15
N VAL A 278 -107.62 -50.68 62.41
CA VAL A 278 -109.04 -51.06 62.33
C VAL A 278 -109.21 -52.43 61.67
N VAL A 279 -108.50 -52.68 60.55
CA VAL A 279 -108.47 -54.00 59.89
C VAL A 279 -107.98 -55.08 60.84
N GLY A 280 -106.90 -54.82 61.59
CA GLY A 280 -106.32 -55.73 62.56
C GLY A 280 -107.30 -56.09 63.68
N ASN A 281 -107.94 -55.09 64.28
CA ASN A 281 -108.98 -55.30 65.30
C ASN A 281 -110.14 -56.14 64.75
N TYR A 282 -110.66 -55.80 63.56
CA TYR A 282 -111.76 -56.53 62.93
C TYR A 282 -111.41 -58.01 62.64
N VAL A 283 -110.21 -58.28 62.14
CA VAL A 283 -109.75 -59.66 61.87
C VAL A 283 -109.53 -60.44 63.17
N SER A 284 -109.00 -59.79 64.21
CA SER A 284 -108.84 -60.38 65.54
C SER A 284 -110.19 -60.78 66.15
N ASP A 285 -111.19 -59.90 66.04
CA ASP A 285 -112.56 -60.16 66.50
C ASP A 285 -113.18 -61.34 65.75
N LEU A 286 -113.05 -61.39 64.42
CA LEU A 286 -113.49 -62.56 63.62
C LEU A 286 -112.77 -63.85 64.05
N GLY A 287 -111.47 -63.77 64.31
CA GLY A 287 -110.68 -64.90 64.82
C GLY A 287 -111.20 -65.41 66.17
N ALA A 288 -111.51 -64.50 67.10
CA ALA A 288 -112.10 -64.83 68.39
C ALA A 288 -113.49 -65.47 68.23
N ILE A 289 -114.34 -64.95 67.34
CA ILE A 289 -115.67 -65.50 67.03
C ILE A 289 -115.56 -66.91 66.44
N ILE A 290 -114.66 -67.17 65.50
CA ILE A 290 -114.45 -68.50 64.94
C ILE A 290 -113.97 -69.48 66.01
N LYS A 291 -113.08 -69.04 66.91
CA LYS A 291 -112.57 -69.85 68.02
C LYS A 291 -113.70 -70.20 69.01
N ALA A 292 -114.56 -69.24 69.33
CA ALA A 292 -115.75 -69.46 70.14
C ALA A 292 -116.76 -70.41 69.46
N TYR A 293 -117.01 -70.24 68.16
CA TYR A 293 -117.92 -71.11 67.39
C TYR A 293 -117.40 -72.56 67.31
N ARG A 294 -116.09 -72.76 67.14
CA ARG A 294 -115.48 -74.10 67.19
C ARG A 294 -115.60 -74.74 68.59
N ALA A 295 -115.46 -73.95 69.65
CA ALA A 295 -115.65 -74.42 71.02
C ALA A 295 -117.13 -74.79 71.31
N GLU A 296 -118.10 -74.08 70.72
CA GLU A 296 -119.53 -74.43 70.78
C GLU A 296 -119.89 -75.68 69.97
N GLN A 297 -119.29 -75.87 68.80
CA GLN A 297 -119.47 -77.10 68.00
C GLN A 297 -118.92 -78.33 68.74
N GLN A 298 -117.80 -78.22 69.46
CA GLN A 298 -117.28 -79.29 70.32
C GLN A 298 -118.18 -79.59 71.54
N LYS A 299 -118.93 -78.60 72.04
CA LYS A 299 -119.94 -78.79 73.10
C LYS A 299 -121.27 -79.40 72.61
N LYS A 300 -121.56 -79.32 71.30
CA LYS A 300 -122.73 -80.00 70.70
C LYS A 300 -122.47 -81.48 70.44
N VAL A 301 -121.27 -81.84 70.00
CA VAL A 301 -120.87 -83.24 69.79
C VAL A 301 -120.83 -84.06 71.10
N SER A 302 -120.65 -83.41 72.25
CA SER A 302 -120.64 -84.06 73.57
C SER A 302 -122.02 -84.16 74.25
N ARG A 303 -123.10 -83.67 73.61
CA ARG A 303 -124.46 -83.69 74.17
C ARG A 303 -125.39 -84.73 73.52
N ASP A 304 -124.99 -85.31 72.38
CA ASP A 304 -125.75 -86.37 71.69
C ASP A 304 -125.30 -87.81 72.08
N ASP A 305 -124.29 -87.94 72.96
CA ASP A 305 -123.77 -89.23 73.48
C ASP A 305 -124.20 -89.53 74.95
N SER A 306 -125.41 -89.12 75.37
CA SER A 306 -126.00 -89.49 76.68
C SER A 306 -127.50 -89.72 76.62
#